data_AF-A0A2E1BLK7-F1
#
_entry.id   AF-A0A2E1BLK7-F1
#
_cell.length_a   1.000
_cell.length_b   1.000
_cell.length_c   1.000
_cell.angle_alpha   90.00
_cell.angle_beta   90.00
_cell.angle_gamma   90.00
#
_symmetry.space_group_name_H-M   'P 1'
#
loop_
_entity.id
_entity.type
_entity.pdbx_description
1 polymer ?
#
loop_
_entity_poly.entity_id
_entity_poly.type
_entity_poly.pdbx_seq_one_letter_code
_entity_poly.pdbx_strand_id
1 'polypeptide(L)'
;GAKIATGEYIYFCAADDRVCPGFFEKSVKILNQNPQAGLSSALLKIIGKDGNDEMWAKTPVISPTECFLSADQVRKTLLKHGFWFTGHTVIFRRDRIVKDKDTDVWDPELYQFADHIVTMIVATKHGVCFIPEILATWRAYIGHSGYADTHFVSEETKTNSALDKMVQIMNSKEYALFVPRDVVKQYISKCMHAVESMRFNKIHNEMIDYMKTTRSLQKSESLLDKFVYLIIKMLDGFKFFFVKSYFYYRRTDINVFSLIRIIVSYRRGLKIYKNSKCN
;
A
#
# COMPACT_ATOMS: atom_id res chain seq x y z
N GLY A 1 21.13 3.39 8.43
CA GLY A 1 21.01 2.54 7.24
C GLY A 1 21.67 3.18 6.02
N ALA A 2 20.94 4.01 5.28
CA ALA A 2 21.40 4.55 3.98
C ALA A 2 22.77 5.25 4.00
N LYS A 3 23.09 6.05 5.03
CA LYS A 3 24.36 6.80 5.14
C LYS A 3 25.61 5.89 5.20
N ILE A 4 25.49 4.70 5.76
CA ILE A 4 26.61 3.74 5.92
C ILE A 4 26.63 2.65 4.84
N ALA A 5 25.58 2.54 4.03
CA ALA A 5 25.53 1.57 2.93
C ALA A 5 26.53 1.96 1.83
N THR A 6 27.23 0.97 1.27
CA THR A 6 28.28 1.17 0.25
C THR A 6 27.89 0.63 -1.14
N GLY A 7 26.81 -0.16 -1.24
CA GLY A 7 26.33 -0.69 -2.52
C GLY A 7 25.80 0.39 -3.47
N GLU A 8 25.85 0.14 -4.78
CA GLU A 8 25.32 1.06 -5.80
C GLU A 8 23.80 1.26 -5.68
N TYR A 9 23.11 0.26 -5.15
CA TYR A 9 21.67 0.24 -4.94
C TYR A 9 21.34 0.14 -3.45
N ILE A 10 20.23 0.77 -3.05
CA ILE A 10 19.69 0.69 -1.69
C ILE A 10 18.31 0.04 -1.74
N TYR A 11 18.12 -0.96 -0.89
CA TYR A 11 16.82 -1.55 -0.59
C TYR A 11 16.51 -1.36 0.90
N PHE A 12 15.34 -0.80 1.21
CA PHE A 12 14.87 -0.65 2.58
C PHE A 12 13.96 -1.83 2.93
N CYS A 13 14.56 -2.91 3.41
CA CYS A 13 13.80 -4.07 3.85
C CYS A 13 13.20 -3.84 5.25
N ALA A 14 11.91 -4.14 5.40
CA ALA A 14 11.34 -4.41 6.72
C ALA A 14 11.67 -5.86 7.12
N ALA A 15 11.84 -6.09 8.43
CA ALA A 15 12.41 -7.33 8.95
C ALA A 15 11.44 -8.53 8.90
N ASP A 16 10.14 -8.25 8.75
CA ASP A 16 9.05 -9.21 8.80
C ASP A 16 8.50 -9.62 7.43
N ASP A 17 9.01 -9.00 6.37
CA ASP A 17 8.61 -9.24 4.99
C ASP A 17 9.52 -10.23 4.25
N ARG A 18 9.09 -10.68 3.07
CA ARG A 18 9.89 -11.57 2.22
C ARG A 18 10.01 -11.00 0.81
N VAL A 19 11.21 -11.04 0.26
CA VAL A 19 11.44 -10.84 -1.18
C VAL A 19 11.19 -12.15 -1.92
N CYS A 20 10.63 -12.10 -3.12
CA CYS A 20 10.42 -13.28 -3.96
C CYS A 20 11.64 -13.52 -4.87
N PRO A 21 11.81 -14.74 -5.40
CA PRO A 21 12.90 -15.06 -6.32
C PRO A 21 12.99 -14.08 -7.49
N GLY A 22 14.22 -13.68 -7.84
CA GLY A 22 14.49 -12.76 -8.94
C GLY A 22 14.27 -11.28 -8.62
N PHE A 23 13.85 -10.89 -7.40
CA PHE A 23 13.64 -9.49 -7.04
C PHE A 23 14.85 -8.62 -7.35
N PHE A 24 16.00 -8.92 -6.73
CA PHE A 24 17.22 -8.13 -6.94
C PHE A 24 17.72 -8.20 -8.38
N GLU A 25 17.73 -9.38 -9.00
CA GLU A 25 18.20 -9.57 -10.38
C GLU A 25 17.41 -8.72 -11.37
N LYS A 26 16.08 -8.80 -11.34
CA LYS A 26 15.21 -8.08 -12.28
C LYS A 26 15.24 -6.57 -12.04
N SER A 27 15.15 -6.15 -10.79
CA SER A 27 15.20 -4.74 -10.41
C SER A 27 16.53 -4.08 -10.79
N VAL A 28 17.66 -4.71 -10.50
CA VAL A 28 18.98 -4.17 -10.87
C VAL A 28 19.20 -4.21 -12.38
N LYS A 29 18.78 -5.28 -13.07
CA LYS A 29 18.88 -5.38 -14.52
C LYS A 29 18.16 -4.23 -15.23
N ILE A 30 16.90 -3.95 -14.88
CA ILE A 30 16.14 -2.88 -15.54
C ILE A 30 16.68 -1.48 -15.18
N LEU A 31 17.20 -1.30 -13.96
CA LEU A 31 17.88 -0.07 -13.55
C LEU A 31 19.17 0.15 -14.35
N ASN A 32 19.96 -0.89 -14.58
CA ASN A 32 21.18 -0.81 -15.40
C ASN A 32 20.88 -0.45 -16.85
N GLN A 33 19.77 -0.94 -17.40
CA GLN A 33 19.30 -0.57 -18.74
C GLN A 33 18.79 0.87 -18.83
N ASN A 34 18.45 1.49 -17.68
CA ASN A 34 17.87 2.83 -17.60
C ASN A 34 18.61 3.67 -16.55
N PRO A 35 19.86 4.11 -16.81
CA PRO A 35 20.71 4.79 -15.83
C PRO A 35 20.14 6.11 -15.29
N GLN A 36 19.23 6.72 -16.02
CA GLN A 36 18.49 7.91 -15.60
C GLN A 36 17.46 7.63 -14.49
N ALA A 37 16.93 6.41 -14.39
CA ALA A 37 15.89 6.06 -13.44
C ALA A 37 16.40 6.13 -12.00
N GLY A 38 15.62 6.71 -11.09
CA GLY A 38 16.02 6.80 -9.69
C GLY A 38 15.74 5.54 -8.88
N LEU A 39 14.72 4.77 -9.27
CA LEU A 39 14.34 3.54 -8.60
C LEU A 39 13.63 2.55 -9.55
N SER A 40 13.56 1.29 -9.15
CA SER A 40 12.64 0.30 -9.72
C SER A 40 11.53 0.00 -8.72
N SER A 41 10.31 -0.29 -9.18
CA SER A 41 9.24 -0.84 -8.36
C SER A 41 8.59 -2.05 -9.03
N ALA A 42 8.03 -2.93 -8.21
CA ALA A 42 7.29 -4.10 -8.68
C ALA A 42 5.99 -4.30 -7.89
N LEU A 43 5.28 -5.39 -8.14
CA LEU A 43 4.03 -5.70 -7.46
C LEU A 43 4.27 -6.48 -6.17
N LEU A 44 3.30 -6.38 -5.28
CA LEU A 44 3.34 -6.89 -3.91
C LEU A 44 2.17 -7.84 -3.69
N LYS A 45 2.40 -8.87 -2.89
CA LYS A 45 1.36 -9.75 -2.37
C LYS A 45 1.28 -9.62 -0.85
N ILE A 46 0.09 -9.79 -0.28
CA ILE A 46 -0.11 -9.82 1.16
C ILE A 46 -0.10 -11.28 1.61
N ILE A 47 0.71 -11.57 2.62
CA ILE A 47 0.76 -12.86 3.32
C ILE A 47 0.30 -12.67 4.77
N GLY A 48 -0.26 -13.72 5.35
CA GLY A 48 -0.65 -13.76 6.75
C GLY A 48 0.56 -13.83 7.68
N LYS A 49 0.30 -13.72 8.99
CA LYS A 49 1.33 -13.84 10.04
C LYS A 49 2.14 -15.15 9.91
N ASP A 50 1.48 -16.24 9.53
CA ASP A 50 2.09 -17.57 9.38
C ASP A 50 2.74 -17.76 8.00
N GLY A 51 2.63 -16.76 7.12
CA GLY A 51 3.25 -16.73 5.81
C GLY A 51 2.43 -17.40 4.72
N ASN A 52 1.19 -17.77 5.02
CA ASN A 52 0.20 -18.21 4.05
C ASN A 52 -0.22 -17.05 3.14
N ASP A 53 -0.54 -17.37 1.89
CA ASP A 53 -1.05 -16.40 0.94
C ASP A 53 -2.44 -15.92 1.36
N GLU A 54 -2.61 -14.60 1.52
CA GLU A 54 -3.90 -13.99 1.86
C GLU A 54 -4.53 -13.38 0.62
N MET A 55 -3.84 -12.41 0.01
CA MET A 55 -4.41 -11.67 -1.12
C MET A 55 -3.39 -10.91 -1.93
N TRP A 56 -3.80 -10.46 -3.12
CA TRP A 56 -3.11 -9.43 -3.89
C TRP A 56 -3.14 -8.09 -3.15
N ALA A 57 -1.98 -7.43 -2.99
CA ALA A 57 -1.95 -6.04 -2.51
C ALA A 57 -2.53 -5.14 -3.61
N LYS A 58 -3.62 -4.41 -3.34
CA LYS A 58 -4.40 -3.63 -4.33
C LYS A 58 -3.66 -2.38 -4.87
N THR A 59 -2.42 -2.53 -5.30
CA THR A 59 -1.64 -1.50 -5.98
C THR A 59 -2.01 -1.46 -7.47
N PRO A 60 -1.97 -0.27 -8.11
CA PRO A 60 -2.21 -0.16 -9.54
C PRO A 60 -1.19 -0.93 -10.39
N VAL A 61 -1.66 -1.65 -11.43
CA VAL A 61 -0.82 -2.24 -12.48
C VAL A 61 -0.72 -1.22 -13.62
N ILE A 62 0.34 -0.41 -13.60
CA ILE A 62 0.47 0.74 -14.51
C ILE A 62 0.87 0.35 -15.94
N SER A 63 1.50 -0.81 -16.12
CA SER A 63 1.94 -1.36 -17.41
C SER A 63 1.78 -2.89 -17.42
N PRO A 64 1.45 -3.53 -18.55
CA PRO A 64 1.45 -4.99 -18.66
C PRO A 64 2.84 -5.59 -18.89
N THR A 65 3.84 -4.77 -19.23
CA THR A 65 5.23 -5.16 -19.47
C THR A 65 6.18 -4.31 -18.64
N GLU A 66 7.40 -4.81 -18.46
CA GLU A 66 8.51 -4.01 -17.92
C GLU A 66 8.66 -2.70 -18.70
N CYS A 67 8.83 -1.59 -17.99
CA CYS A 67 9.01 -0.29 -18.65
C CYS A 67 9.77 0.71 -17.77
N PHE A 68 10.36 1.71 -18.42
CA PHE A 68 10.84 2.93 -17.77
C PHE A 68 9.85 4.06 -18.00
N LEU A 69 9.60 4.85 -16.95
CA LEU A 69 8.86 6.10 -17.00
C LEU A 69 9.79 7.25 -16.60
N SER A 70 9.89 8.26 -17.46
CA SER A 70 10.52 9.54 -17.11
C SER A 70 9.76 10.25 -15.99
N ALA A 71 10.41 11.23 -15.34
CA ALA A 71 9.81 12.08 -14.32
C ALA A 71 8.41 12.63 -14.70
N ASP A 72 8.27 13.13 -15.92
CA ASP A 72 7.00 13.64 -16.46
C ASP A 72 5.95 12.54 -16.62
N GLN A 73 6.38 11.38 -17.11
CA GLN A 73 5.50 10.21 -17.25
C GLN A 73 5.07 9.67 -15.89
N VAL A 74 5.93 9.75 -14.87
CA VAL A 74 5.58 9.41 -13.47
C VAL A 74 4.46 10.31 -12.97
N ARG A 75 4.60 11.64 -13.10
CA ARG A 75 3.56 12.59 -12.65
C ARG A 75 2.22 12.35 -13.34
N LYS A 76 2.24 12.11 -14.66
CA LYS A 76 1.02 11.74 -15.43
C LYS A 76 0.43 10.40 -14.98
N THR A 77 1.28 9.43 -14.68
CA THR A 77 0.85 8.10 -14.21
C THR A 77 0.26 8.18 -12.80
N LEU A 78 0.83 8.98 -11.90
CA LEU A 78 0.30 9.24 -10.57
C LEU A 78 -1.09 9.88 -10.64
N LEU A 79 -1.31 10.85 -11.52
CA LEU A 79 -2.63 11.43 -11.74
C LEU A 79 -3.65 10.42 -12.28
N LYS A 80 -3.18 9.48 -13.12
CA LYS A 80 -4.05 8.51 -13.80
C LYS A 80 -4.40 7.30 -12.93
N HIS A 81 -3.44 6.80 -12.16
CA HIS A 81 -3.53 5.53 -11.42
C HIS A 81 -3.48 5.73 -9.90
N GLY A 82 -2.98 6.85 -9.42
CA GLY A 82 -2.58 7.08 -8.03
C GLY A 82 -1.22 6.49 -7.71
N PHE A 83 -0.83 6.60 -6.44
CA PHE A 83 0.38 6.00 -5.89
C PHE A 83 0.37 4.46 -6.08
N TRP A 84 1.45 3.92 -6.66
CA TRP A 84 1.62 2.48 -6.92
C TRP A 84 2.89 1.88 -6.33
N PHE A 85 3.76 2.72 -5.77
CA PHE A 85 4.99 2.26 -5.18
C PHE A 85 4.70 1.54 -3.86
N THR A 86 5.43 0.48 -3.57
CA THR A 86 5.38 -0.21 -2.29
C THR A 86 6.79 -0.42 -1.80
N GLY A 87 7.15 0.09 -0.61
CA GLY A 87 8.54 0.06 -0.11
C GLY A 87 9.20 -1.33 -0.23
N HIS A 88 8.42 -2.38 0.03
CA HIS A 88 8.76 -3.80 -0.14
C HIS A 88 9.39 -4.18 -1.49
N THR A 89 9.00 -3.51 -2.57
CA THR A 89 9.39 -3.84 -3.95
C THR A 89 10.24 -2.75 -4.59
N VAL A 90 10.68 -1.74 -3.81
CA VAL A 90 11.41 -0.61 -4.34
C VAL A 90 12.91 -0.77 -4.10
N ILE A 91 13.69 -0.73 -5.18
CA ILE A 91 15.15 -0.60 -5.12
C ILE A 91 15.53 0.77 -5.66
N PHE A 92 16.27 1.53 -4.88
CA PHE A 92 16.77 2.85 -5.23
C PHE A 92 18.18 2.78 -5.78
N ARG A 93 18.53 3.67 -6.71
CA ARG A 93 19.93 4.03 -6.92
C ARG A 93 20.43 4.83 -5.72
N ARG A 94 21.56 4.43 -5.16
CA ARG A 94 22.11 5.03 -3.94
C ARG A 94 22.40 6.51 -4.11
N ASP A 95 22.94 6.91 -5.25
CA ASP A 95 23.30 8.31 -5.52
C ASP A 95 22.08 9.23 -5.44
N ARG A 96 20.90 8.76 -5.87
CA ARG A 96 19.64 9.52 -5.81
C ARG A 96 19.05 9.63 -4.42
N ILE A 97 19.48 8.79 -3.48
CA ILE A 97 19.04 8.83 -2.07
C ILE A 97 20.05 9.53 -1.16
N VAL A 98 21.35 9.41 -1.46
CA VAL A 98 22.40 9.91 -0.55
C VAL A 98 22.89 11.29 -0.96
N LYS A 99 22.87 11.64 -2.24
CA LYS A 99 23.36 12.93 -2.74
C LYS A 99 22.26 13.94 -3.00
N ASP A 100 21.02 13.48 -3.19
CA ASP A 100 19.89 14.37 -3.44
C ASP A 100 19.38 14.93 -2.10
N LYS A 101 19.61 16.22 -1.86
CA LYS A 101 19.20 16.90 -0.62
C LYS A 101 17.69 16.75 -0.34
N ASP A 102 16.88 16.63 -1.39
CA ASP A 102 15.43 16.52 -1.30
C ASP A 102 14.98 15.13 -0.83
N THR A 103 15.91 14.18 -0.70
CA THR A 103 15.65 12.81 -0.21
C THR A 103 16.08 12.59 1.23
N ASP A 104 16.60 13.62 1.90
CA ASP A 104 16.84 13.63 3.35
C ASP A 104 15.55 13.95 4.14
N VAL A 105 14.40 13.51 3.61
CA VAL A 105 13.07 13.71 4.21
C VAL A 105 12.66 12.46 4.98
N TRP A 106 13.58 12.00 5.84
CA TRP A 106 13.35 10.89 6.76
C TRP A 106 12.87 11.43 8.09
N ASP A 107 11.62 11.88 8.11
CA ASP A 107 11.00 12.49 9.28
C ASP A 107 10.31 11.43 10.15
N PRO A 108 10.73 11.22 11.41
CA PRO A 108 10.12 10.22 12.29
C PRO A 108 8.63 10.43 12.53
N GLU A 109 8.13 11.67 12.41
CA GLU A 109 6.71 11.99 12.60
C GLU A 109 5.84 11.62 11.39
N LEU A 110 6.45 11.16 10.29
CA LEU A 110 5.72 10.56 9.16
C LEU A 110 5.39 9.09 9.38
N TYR A 111 5.99 8.45 10.41
CA TYR A 111 5.74 7.07 10.80
C TYR A 111 5.69 6.09 9.60
N GLN A 112 4.52 5.49 9.32
CA GLN A 112 4.32 4.52 8.25
C GLN A 112 4.24 5.12 6.83
N PHE A 113 4.36 6.44 6.68
CA PHE A 113 4.37 7.13 5.38
C PHE A 113 5.75 7.66 4.99
N ALA A 114 6.78 7.45 5.82
CA ALA A 114 8.12 8.00 5.59
C ALA A 114 8.72 7.51 4.26
N ASP A 115 8.54 6.24 3.91
CA ASP A 115 9.00 5.68 2.63
C ASP A 115 8.21 6.24 1.43
N HIS A 116 6.93 6.56 1.60
CA HIS A 116 6.09 7.08 0.52
C HIS A 116 6.62 8.41 -0.03
N ILE A 117 7.03 9.35 0.83
CA ILE A 117 7.47 10.69 0.38
C ILE A 117 8.78 10.59 -0.38
N VAL A 118 9.76 9.86 0.17
CA VAL A 118 11.07 9.66 -0.45
C VAL A 118 10.92 8.95 -1.79
N THR A 119 10.07 7.93 -1.86
CA THR A 119 9.77 7.22 -3.11
C THR A 119 9.15 8.13 -4.16
N MET A 120 8.17 8.97 -3.78
CA MET A 120 7.58 9.94 -4.71
C MET A 120 8.60 10.94 -5.21
N ILE A 121 9.42 11.52 -4.32
CA ILE A 121 10.43 12.51 -4.70
C ILE A 121 11.41 11.91 -5.70
N VAL A 122 11.99 10.74 -5.40
CA VAL A 122 12.92 10.09 -6.32
C VAL A 122 12.27 9.77 -7.67
N ALA A 123 11.07 9.17 -7.67
CA ALA A 123 10.40 8.81 -8.90
C ALA A 123 9.98 10.03 -9.75
N THR A 124 9.55 11.12 -9.10
CA THR A 124 9.09 12.33 -9.80
C THR A 124 10.22 13.27 -10.23
N LYS A 125 11.44 13.09 -9.69
CA LYS A 125 12.65 13.79 -10.12
C LYS A 125 13.45 13.01 -11.16
N HIS A 126 13.65 11.71 -10.93
CA HIS A 126 14.58 10.88 -11.70
C HIS A 126 13.88 9.82 -12.56
N GLY A 127 12.56 9.64 -12.41
CA GLY A 127 11.83 8.57 -13.10
C GLY A 127 11.96 7.21 -12.40
N VAL A 128 11.27 6.22 -12.95
CA VAL A 128 11.11 4.89 -12.33
C VAL A 128 11.03 3.78 -13.38
N CYS A 129 11.64 2.65 -13.07
CA CYS A 129 11.41 1.39 -13.77
C CYS A 129 10.27 0.61 -13.09
N PHE A 130 9.32 0.08 -13.85
CA PHE A 130 8.23 -0.73 -13.32
C PHE A 130 8.28 -2.15 -13.85
N ILE A 131 8.14 -3.14 -12.96
CA ILE A 131 8.11 -4.57 -13.28
C ILE A 131 6.73 -5.12 -12.92
N PRO A 132 5.93 -5.62 -13.88
CA PRO A 132 4.59 -6.14 -13.62
C PRO A 132 4.60 -7.56 -13.06
N GLU A 133 5.43 -7.81 -12.05
CA GLU A 133 5.56 -9.10 -11.37
C GLU A 133 5.51 -8.94 -9.85
N ILE A 134 5.01 -9.97 -9.15
CA ILE A 134 5.07 -10.01 -7.69
C ILE A 134 6.51 -10.39 -7.30
N LEU A 135 7.25 -9.42 -6.75
CA LEU A 135 8.64 -9.61 -6.36
C LEU A 135 8.89 -9.42 -4.85
N ALA A 136 7.85 -9.12 -4.09
CA ALA A 136 7.91 -9.15 -2.63
C ALA A 136 6.54 -9.50 -2.05
N THR A 137 6.56 -9.82 -0.76
CA THR A 137 5.38 -10.05 0.07
C THR A 137 5.40 -9.09 1.26
N TRP A 138 4.23 -8.59 1.63
CA TRP A 138 3.99 -7.83 2.84
C TRP A 138 3.28 -8.73 3.84
N ARG A 139 3.89 -8.92 5.00
CA ARG A 139 3.28 -9.66 6.09
C ARG A 139 2.31 -8.77 6.85
N ALA A 140 1.03 -9.07 6.70
CA ALA A 140 -0.02 -8.41 7.46
C ALA A 140 -0.18 -9.07 8.83
N TYR A 141 -0.12 -8.26 9.89
CA TYR A 141 -0.36 -8.62 11.28
C TYR A 141 -1.63 -7.94 11.79
N ILE A 142 -2.65 -7.80 10.95
CA ILE A 142 -3.89 -7.08 11.28
C ILE A 142 -4.42 -7.58 12.64
N GLY A 143 -4.45 -6.70 13.63
CA GLY A 143 -4.93 -7.01 14.99
C GLY A 143 -3.89 -7.64 15.94
N HIS A 144 -2.61 -7.70 15.57
CA HIS A 144 -1.53 -8.17 16.45
C HIS A 144 -0.55 -7.04 16.80
N SER A 145 0.54 -6.86 16.03
CA SER A 145 1.62 -5.93 16.43
C SER A 145 2.59 -5.51 15.32
N GLY A 146 2.17 -5.48 14.05
CA GLY A 146 3.02 -4.94 12.97
C GLY A 146 3.20 -3.42 13.12
N TYR A 147 4.38 -2.86 12.80
CA TYR A 147 4.63 -1.42 12.98
C TYR A 147 3.64 -0.56 12.18
N ALA A 148 3.52 -0.84 10.87
CA ALA A 148 2.59 -0.11 9.99
C ALA A 148 1.14 -0.35 10.39
N ASP A 149 0.77 -1.61 10.66
CA ASP A 149 -0.59 -1.98 11.08
C ASP A 149 -1.00 -1.28 12.38
N THR A 150 -0.10 -1.22 13.37
CA THR A 150 -0.34 -0.53 14.65
C THR A 150 -0.66 0.94 14.40
N HIS A 151 0.13 1.61 13.57
CA HIS A 151 -0.11 3.01 13.27
C HIS A 151 -1.43 3.21 12.53
N PHE A 152 -1.67 2.47 11.45
CA PHE A 152 -2.91 2.59 10.67
C PHE A 152 -4.16 2.30 11.50
N VAL A 153 -4.09 1.30 12.38
CA VAL A 153 -5.28 0.71 12.99
C VAL A 153 -5.55 1.22 14.41
N SER A 154 -4.51 1.48 15.19
CA SER A 154 -4.64 1.80 16.63
C SER A 154 -4.19 3.23 16.98
N GLU A 155 -3.38 3.88 16.16
CA GLU A 155 -2.82 5.22 16.46
C GLU A 155 -3.48 6.30 15.59
N GLU A 156 -4.73 6.62 15.89
CA GLU A 156 -5.51 7.56 15.09
C GLU A 156 -4.86 8.93 14.98
N THR A 157 -4.55 9.55 16.11
CA THR A 157 -3.99 10.90 16.17
C THR A 157 -2.66 10.97 15.43
N LYS A 158 -1.78 9.96 15.59
CA LYS A 158 -0.49 9.91 14.87
C LYS A 158 -0.69 9.74 13.37
N THR A 159 -1.60 8.86 12.94
CA THR A 159 -1.88 8.68 11.51
C THR A 159 -2.41 9.95 10.86
N ASN A 160 -3.34 10.64 11.51
CA ASN A 160 -3.90 11.90 10.99
C ASN A 160 -2.82 12.99 10.93
N SER A 161 -2.05 13.15 12.02
CA SER A 161 -0.93 14.11 12.07
C SER A 161 0.14 13.83 11.01
N ALA A 162 0.49 12.56 10.79
CA ALA A 162 1.44 12.16 9.76
C ALA A 162 0.93 12.48 8.35
N LEU A 163 -0.37 12.24 8.08
CA LEU A 163 -0.99 12.62 6.81
C LEU A 163 -1.00 14.14 6.62
N ASP A 164 -1.35 14.92 7.64
CA ASP A 164 -1.32 16.39 7.56
C ASP A 164 0.09 16.90 7.27
N LYS A 165 1.10 16.35 7.95
CA LYS A 165 2.51 16.66 7.72
C LYS A 165 2.96 16.27 6.30
N MET A 166 2.57 15.09 5.83
CA MET A 166 2.83 14.65 4.45
C MET A 166 2.24 15.64 3.43
N VAL A 167 1.02 16.12 3.67
CA VAL A 167 0.35 17.10 2.81
C VAL A 167 1.05 18.45 2.84
N GLN A 168 1.49 18.90 4.02
CA GLN A 168 2.28 20.11 4.17
C GLN A 168 3.59 20.04 3.37
N ILE A 169 4.31 18.92 3.47
CA ILE A 169 5.55 18.69 2.72
C ILE A 169 5.26 18.72 1.21
N MET A 170 4.31 17.90 0.73
CA MET A 170 4.00 17.79 -0.70
C MET A 170 3.49 19.12 -1.31
N ASN A 171 2.79 19.95 -0.53
CA ASN A 171 2.30 21.26 -0.98
C ASN A 171 3.30 22.42 -0.78
N SER A 172 4.43 22.17 -0.12
CA SER A 172 5.45 23.20 0.05
C SER A 172 5.98 23.68 -1.31
N LYS A 173 6.53 24.89 -1.33
CA LYS A 173 7.09 25.49 -2.57
C LYS A 173 8.18 24.61 -3.20
N GLU A 174 8.92 23.86 -2.38
CA GLU A 174 10.00 22.97 -2.82
C GLU A 174 9.46 21.74 -3.57
N TYR A 175 8.35 21.15 -3.11
CA TYR A 175 7.84 19.88 -3.66
C TYR A 175 6.63 20.01 -4.60
N ALA A 176 5.96 21.16 -4.65
CA ALA A 176 4.76 21.36 -5.46
C ALA A 176 4.98 21.15 -6.97
N LEU A 177 6.21 21.35 -7.47
CA LEU A 177 6.58 21.09 -8.86
C LEU A 177 6.68 19.58 -9.17
N PHE A 178 7.09 18.78 -8.17
CA PHE A 178 7.29 17.34 -8.31
C PHE A 178 6.02 16.55 -8.04
N VAL A 179 5.20 17.04 -7.10
CA VAL A 179 3.94 16.41 -6.69
C VAL A 179 2.78 17.39 -6.92
N PRO A 180 2.12 17.35 -8.09
CA PRO A 180 1.01 18.25 -8.38
C PRO A 180 -0.11 18.14 -7.33
N ARG A 181 -0.80 19.26 -7.05
CA ARG A 181 -1.88 19.32 -6.04
C ARG A 181 -2.96 18.24 -6.23
N ASP A 182 -3.28 17.89 -7.47
CA ASP A 182 -4.28 16.85 -7.76
C ASP A 182 -3.76 15.44 -7.41
N VAL A 183 -2.45 15.20 -7.50
CA VAL A 183 -1.83 13.97 -6.98
C VAL A 183 -1.95 13.94 -5.46
N VAL A 184 -1.67 15.05 -4.78
CA VAL A 184 -1.79 15.17 -3.32
C VAL A 184 -3.22 14.86 -2.86
N LYS A 185 -4.24 15.49 -3.49
CA LYS A 185 -5.66 15.22 -3.18
C LYS A 185 -6.02 13.74 -3.37
N GLN A 186 -5.62 13.14 -4.49
CA GLN A 186 -5.87 11.72 -4.75
C GLN A 186 -5.15 10.81 -3.75
N TYR A 187 -3.93 11.15 -3.36
CA TYR A 187 -3.14 10.41 -2.38
C TYR A 187 -3.84 10.40 -1.03
N ILE A 188 -4.22 11.57 -0.50
CA ILE A 188 -4.93 11.69 0.79
C ILE A 188 -6.22 10.86 0.77
N SER A 189 -7.06 11.03 -0.26
CA SER A 189 -8.33 10.31 -0.38
C SER A 189 -8.13 8.79 -0.37
N LYS A 190 -7.11 8.29 -1.09
CA LYS A 190 -6.79 6.85 -1.13
C LYS A 190 -6.23 6.35 0.20
N CYS A 191 -5.34 7.10 0.84
CA CYS A 191 -4.77 6.76 2.14
C CYS A 191 -5.85 6.72 3.22
N MET A 192 -6.69 7.75 3.32
CA MET A 192 -7.79 7.81 4.28
C MET A 192 -8.75 6.64 4.10
N HIS A 193 -9.18 6.37 2.87
CA HIS A 193 -10.04 5.22 2.60
C HIS A 193 -9.39 3.89 3.00
N ALA A 194 -8.09 3.72 2.77
CA ALA A 194 -7.36 2.52 3.17
C ALA A 194 -7.35 2.39 4.71
N VAL A 195 -7.01 3.45 5.42
CA VAL A 195 -6.98 3.51 6.90
C VAL A 195 -8.35 3.19 7.50
N GLU A 196 -9.41 3.84 7.03
CA GLU A 196 -10.78 3.60 7.48
C GLU A 196 -11.23 2.18 7.20
N SER A 197 -10.89 1.65 6.03
CA SER A 197 -11.18 0.27 5.67
C SER A 197 -10.46 -0.72 6.60
N MET A 198 -9.19 -0.46 6.95
CA MET A 198 -8.41 -1.30 7.86
C MET A 198 -8.97 -1.26 9.29
N ARG A 199 -9.28 -0.07 9.82
CA ARG A 199 -9.88 0.09 11.15
C ARG A 199 -11.24 -0.60 11.25
N PHE A 200 -12.08 -0.43 10.23
CA PHE A 200 -13.38 -1.08 10.21
C PHE A 200 -13.28 -2.61 10.12
N ASN A 201 -12.30 -3.14 9.37
CA ASN A 201 -12.03 -4.57 9.35
C ASN A 201 -11.59 -5.09 10.72
N LYS A 202 -10.74 -4.36 11.46
CA LYS A 202 -10.37 -4.75 12.82
C LYS A 202 -11.60 -4.85 13.73
N ILE A 203 -12.41 -3.79 13.80
CA ILE A 203 -13.61 -3.77 14.66
C ILE A 203 -14.55 -4.92 14.29
N HIS A 204 -14.76 -5.16 13.00
CA HIS A 204 -15.60 -6.27 12.54
C HIS A 204 -15.04 -7.63 12.97
N ASN A 205 -13.72 -7.85 12.84
CA ASN A 205 -13.09 -9.10 13.28
C ASN A 205 -13.17 -9.27 14.80
N GLU A 206 -12.94 -8.21 15.58
CA GLU A 206 -13.08 -8.22 17.05
C GLU A 206 -14.52 -8.56 17.47
N MET A 207 -15.52 -8.02 16.77
CA MET A 207 -16.92 -8.39 17.01
C MET A 207 -17.19 -9.87 16.69
N ILE A 208 -16.65 -10.40 15.60
CA ILE A 208 -16.78 -11.82 15.25
C ILE A 208 -16.15 -12.71 16.35
N ASP A 209 -14.95 -12.36 16.82
CA ASP A 209 -14.25 -13.15 17.82
C ASP A 209 -14.90 -13.05 19.21
N TYR A 210 -15.43 -11.89 19.57
CA TYR A 210 -16.28 -11.73 20.76
C TYR A 210 -17.51 -12.65 20.69
N MET A 211 -18.18 -12.71 19.54
CA MET A 211 -19.35 -13.57 19.36
C MET A 211 -18.99 -15.07 19.43
N LYS A 212 -17.87 -15.49 18.84
CA LYS A 212 -17.37 -16.88 18.97
C LYS A 212 -17.07 -17.23 20.43
N THR A 213 -16.38 -16.33 21.13
CA THR A 213 -16.02 -16.52 22.54
C THR A 213 -17.28 -16.66 23.39
N THR A 214 -18.25 -15.77 23.21
CA THR A 214 -19.53 -15.81 23.93
C THR A 214 -20.27 -17.14 23.70
N ARG A 215 -20.30 -17.64 22.46
CA ARG A 215 -20.88 -18.96 22.14
C ARG A 215 -20.13 -20.10 22.83
N SER A 216 -18.81 -20.07 22.82
CA SER A 216 -17.98 -21.13 23.42
C SER A 216 -18.14 -21.27 24.93
N LEU A 217 -18.57 -20.20 25.61
CA LEU A 217 -18.86 -20.22 27.05
C LEU A 217 -20.20 -20.90 27.39
N GLN A 218 -21.09 -21.10 26.40
CA GLN A 218 -22.36 -21.79 26.62
C GLN A 218 -22.15 -23.30 26.60
N LYS A 219 -22.58 -23.99 27.67
CA LYS A 219 -22.50 -25.47 27.77
C LYS A 219 -23.40 -26.19 26.75
N SER A 220 -24.47 -25.54 26.30
CA SER A 220 -25.40 -26.03 25.28
C SER A 220 -26.13 -24.86 24.65
N GLU A 221 -26.29 -24.85 23.32
CA GLU A 221 -27.05 -23.83 22.60
C GLU A 221 -28.53 -24.25 22.44
N SER A 222 -29.47 -23.44 22.95
CA SER A 222 -30.90 -23.62 22.67
C SER A 222 -31.26 -23.22 21.23
N LEU A 223 -32.46 -23.56 20.77
CA LEU A 223 -32.97 -23.09 19.48
C LEU A 223 -33.09 -21.56 19.42
N LEU A 224 -33.45 -20.93 20.55
CA LEU A 224 -33.53 -19.48 20.65
C LEU A 224 -32.13 -18.85 20.51
N ASP A 225 -31.12 -19.42 21.17
CA ASP A 225 -29.73 -18.93 21.06
C ASP A 225 -29.28 -18.96 19.60
N LYS A 226 -29.46 -20.10 18.92
CA LYS A 226 -29.11 -20.27 17.49
C LYS A 226 -29.82 -19.24 16.60
N PHE A 227 -31.09 -18.97 16.86
CA PHE A 227 -31.87 -17.98 16.12
C PHE A 227 -31.36 -16.54 16.35
N VAL A 228 -31.15 -16.13 17.60
CA VAL A 228 -30.58 -14.82 17.96
C VAL A 228 -29.21 -14.63 17.31
N TYR A 229 -28.38 -15.66 17.39
CA TYR A 229 -27.05 -15.69 16.79
C TYR A 229 -27.04 -15.61 15.27
N LEU A 230 -28.05 -16.16 14.60
CA LEU A 230 -28.25 -16.01 13.16
C LEU A 230 -28.62 -14.56 12.81
N ILE A 231 -29.55 -13.94 13.56
CA ILE A 231 -29.95 -12.54 13.38
C ILE A 231 -28.74 -11.62 13.54
N ILE A 232 -27.96 -11.77 14.61
CA ILE A 232 -26.77 -10.94 14.85
C ILE A 232 -25.79 -11.06 13.69
N LYS A 233 -25.53 -12.29 13.20
CA LYS A 233 -24.65 -12.51 12.04
C LYS A 233 -25.18 -11.83 10.78
N MET A 234 -26.49 -11.89 10.53
CA MET A 234 -27.12 -11.21 9.38
C MET A 234 -26.97 -9.69 9.49
N LEU A 235 -27.33 -9.10 10.64
CA LEU A 235 -27.23 -7.66 10.88
C LEU A 235 -25.80 -7.15 10.75
N ASP A 236 -24.83 -7.90 11.28
CA ASP A 236 -23.42 -7.55 11.17
C ASP A 236 -22.93 -7.60 9.71
N GLY A 237 -23.37 -8.60 8.94
CA GLY A 237 -23.13 -8.67 7.49
C GLY A 237 -23.71 -7.48 6.73
N PHE A 238 -24.94 -7.08 7.04
CA PHE A 238 -25.57 -5.88 6.46
C PHE A 238 -24.79 -4.61 6.81
N LYS A 239 -24.49 -4.39 8.09
CA LYS A 239 -23.69 -3.25 8.56
C LYS A 239 -22.35 -3.19 7.83
N PHE A 240 -21.65 -4.32 7.73
CA PHE A 240 -20.38 -4.41 7.03
C PHE A 240 -20.49 -3.98 5.56
N PHE A 241 -21.51 -4.51 4.86
CA PHE A 241 -21.78 -4.15 3.47
C PHE A 241 -22.07 -2.65 3.30
N PHE A 242 -22.94 -2.06 4.12
CA PHE A 242 -23.31 -0.65 4.00
C PHE A 242 -22.14 0.29 4.29
N VAL A 243 -21.37 0.03 5.36
CA VAL A 243 -20.22 0.88 5.71
C VAL A 243 -19.13 0.79 4.64
N LYS A 244 -18.81 -0.41 4.14
CA LYS A 244 -17.85 -0.56 3.03
C LYS A 244 -18.32 0.13 1.76
N SER A 245 -19.62 0.03 1.44
CA SER A 245 -20.21 0.71 0.29
C SER A 245 -20.16 2.23 0.44
N TYR A 246 -20.42 2.76 1.64
CA TYR A 246 -20.28 4.18 1.94
C TYR A 246 -18.84 4.68 1.80
N PHE A 247 -17.87 3.95 2.36
CA PHE A 247 -16.44 4.29 2.18
C PHE A 247 -16.03 4.27 0.71
N TYR A 248 -16.55 3.32 -0.05
CA TYR A 248 -16.32 3.26 -1.50
C TYR A 248 -16.92 4.47 -2.22
N TYR A 249 -18.17 4.80 -1.92
CA TYR A 249 -18.87 5.97 -2.47
C TYR A 249 -18.14 7.28 -2.18
N ARG A 250 -17.72 7.50 -0.93
CA ARG A 250 -17.00 8.73 -0.52
C ARG A 250 -15.62 8.86 -1.15
N ARG A 251 -14.94 7.74 -1.43
CA ARG A 251 -13.66 7.73 -2.16
C ARG A 251 -13.81 8.20 -3.59
N THR A 252 -14.98 8.00 -4.18
CA THR A 252 -15.20 8.18 -5.60
C THR A 252 -15.88 9.49 -5.94
N ASP A 253 -15.13 10.44 -6.48
CA ASP A 253 -15.65 11.31 -7.55
C ASP A 253 -15.84 10.43 -8.81
N ILE A 254 -16.83 9.53 -8.83
CA ILE A 254 -17.04 8.64 -9.99
C ILE A 254 -17.36 9.53 -11.20
N ASN A 255 -16.43 9.56 -12.15
CA ASN A 255 -16.83 9.46 -13.55
C ASN A 255 -16.65 8.00 -14.00
N VAL A 256 -17.46 7.57 -14.96
CA VAL A 256 -17.47 6.20 -15.51
C VAL A 256 -16.06 5.71 -15.91
N PHE A 257 -15.18 6.59 -16.39
CA PHE A 257 -13.83 6.23 -16.81
C PHE A 257 -12.92 5.85 -15.63
N SER A 258 -13.09 6.46 -14.45
CA SER A 258 -12.34 6.10 -13.25
C SER A 258 -12.65 4.66 -12.79
N LEU A 259 -13.92 4.27 -12.85
CA LEU A 259 -14.39 2.93 -12.49
C LEU A 259 -13.87 1.87 -13.45
N ILE A 260 -13.99 2.10 -14.77
CA ILE A 260 -13.46 1.21 -15.80
C ILE A 260 -11.96 0.98 -15.59
N ARG A 261 -11.20 2.03 -15.28
CA ARG A 261 -9.74 1.91 -15.04
C ARG A 261 -9.42 1.07 -13.81
N ILE A 262 -10.16 1.24 -12.72
CA ILE A 262 -10.00 0.42 -11.50
C ILE A 262 -10.28 -1.05 -11.83
N ILE A 263 -11.37 -1.33 -12.55
CA ILE A 263 -11.74 -2.70 -12.94
C ILE A 263 -10.67 -3.32 -13.84
N VAL A 264 -10.16 -2.59 -14.83
CA VAL A 264 -9.11 -3.08 -15.74
C VAL A 264 -7.82 -3.34 -14.96
N SER A 265 -7.39 -2.42 -14.09
CA SER A 265 -6.20 -2.61 -13.25
C SER A 265 -6.36 -3.82 -12.34
N TYR A 266 -7.53 -3.98 -11.72
CA TYR A 266 -7.83 -5.11 -10.84
C TYR A 266 -7.84 -6.45 -11.60
N ARG A 267 -8.49 -6.52 -12.77
CA ARG A 267 -8.49 -7.72 -13.63
C ARG A 267 -7.08 -8.11 -14.06
N ARG A 268 -6.23 -7.13 -14.40
CA ARG A 268 -4.81 -7.36 -14.72
C ARG A 268 -4.06 -7.90 -13.51
N GLY A 269 -4.21 -7.26 -12.35
CA GLY A 269 -3.59 -7.71 -11.10
C GLY A 269 -3.98 -9.14 -10.73
N LEU A 270 -5.27 -9.48 -10.83
CA LEU A 270 -5.75 -10.85 -10.61
C LEU A 270 -5.15 -11.88 -11.56
N LYS A 271 -4.93 -11.53 -12.83
CA LYS A 271 -4.27 -12.41 -13.80
C LYS A 271 -2.82 -12.67 -13.40
N ILE A 272 -2.11 -11.63 -12.97
CA ILE A 272 -0.73 -11.76 -12.48
C ILE A 272 -0.71 -12.61 -11.20
N TYR A 273 -1.60 -12.32 -10.24
CA TYR A 273 -1.74 -13.05 -8.98
C TYR A 273 -1.90 -14.56 -9.17
N LYS A 274 -2.83 -14.97 -10.05
CA LYS A 274 -3.10 -16.39 -10.30
C LYS A 274 -1.89 -17.15 -10.89
N ASN A 275 -0.99 -16.42 -11.53
CA ASN A 275 0.18 -16.98 -12.19
C ASN A 275 1.46 -16.86 -11.35
N SER A 276 1.45 -16.05 -10.29
CA SER A 276 2.60 -15.87 -9.40
C SER A 276 2.62 -16.94 -8.32
N LYS A 277 3.63 -17.82 -8.34
CA LYS A 277 4.03 -18.62 -7.17
C LYS A 277 5.24 -17.92 -6.53
N CYS A 278 5.06 -17.32 -5.36
CA CYS A 278 6.20 -17.03 -4.48
C CYS A 278 6.36 -18.26 -3.60
N ASN A 279 7.20 -19.20 -4.04
CA ASN A 279 7.68 -20.31 -3.22
C ASN A 279 9.03 -19.93 -2.64
#